data_AF-A0A497KL24-F1
#
_entry.id   AF-A0A497KL24-F1
#
_cell.length_a   1.000
_cell.length_b   1.000
_cell.length_c   1.000
_cell.angle_alpha   90.00
_cell.angle_beta   90.00
_cell.angle_gamma   90.00
#
_symmetry.space_group_name_H-M   'P 1'
#
loop_
_entity.id
_entity.type
_entity.pdbx_description
1 polymer ?
#
loop_
_entity_poly.entity_id
_entity_poly.type
_entity_poly.pdbx_seq_one_letter_code
_entity_poly.pdbx_strand_id
1 'polypeptide(L)'
;MEIEYESDWMSPTVELLKCLGEINKPEINEEMGSIDYVINEGDKKKLIRAMVDENQNSAPAYVDTIRATINELEEEKYDEALILSKRITDSAHDIVTQQDNLDVITPKMKHIFSLVEVLSAIQKKTRDLCVIKCGKAPETREDCQGKKGRTYTCDIRRISDDATFHATMKWKDVLFEDFYNLCAIEKELEVN
;
A
#
# COMPACT_ATOMS: atom_id res chain seq x y z
N MET A 1 16.52 6.94 2.75
CA MET A 1 15.64 7.94 3.38
C MET A 1 14.31 7.23 3.54
N GLU A 2 13.94 6.99 4.78
CA GLU A 2 12.63 6.43 5.10
C GLU A 2 11.66 7.60 5.11
N ILE A 3 10.60 7.50 4.32
CA ILE A 3 9.59 8.56 4.21
C ILE A 3 8.47 8.20 5.16
N GLU A 4 8.24 9.06 6.14
CA GLU A 4 7.23 8.86 7.15
C GLU A 4 6.01 9.72 6.84
N TYR A 5 4.92 9.07 6.46
CA TYR A 5 3.64 9.76 6.28
C TYR A 5 2.95 9.96 7.62
N GLU A 6 2.48 11.17 7.87
CA GLU A 6 1.56 11.47 8.98
C GLU A 6 0.13 10.95 8.70
N SER A 7 -0.15 10.49 7.47
CA SER A 7 -1.46 9.96 7.09
C SER A 7 -1.62 8.47 7.41
N ASP A 8 -2.63 8.16 8.23
CA ASP A 8 -3.03 6.84 8.73
C ASP A 8 -3.40 5.79 7.66
N TRP A 9 -3.79 6.21 6.45
CA TRP A 9 -4.16 5.31 5.37
C TRP A 9 -3.13 5.26 4.22
N MET A 10 -2.39 6.35 3.97
CA MET A 10 -1.45 6.42 2.83
C MET A 10 -0.27 5.48 3.05
N SER A 11 0.34 5.50 4.24
CA SER A 11 1.48 4.64 4.54
C SER A 11 1.12 3.16 4.38
N PRO A 12 0.04 2.63 4.98
CA PRO A 12 -0.38 1.25 4.74
C PRO A 12 -0.75 0.95 3.28
N THR A 13 -1.32 1.91 2.54
CA THR A 13 -1.65 1.71 1.12
C THR A 13 -0.38 1.59 0.27
N VAL A 14 0.61 2.44 0.53
CA VAL A 14 1.94 2.35 -0.09
C VAL A 14 2.60 1.01 0.28
N GLU A 15 2.56 0.59 1.54
CA GLU A 15 3.06 -0.71 1.98
C GLU A 15 2.40 -1.89 1.27
N LEU A 16 1.09 -1.81 1.04
CA LEU A 16 0.37 -2.83 0.28
C LEU A 16 0.88 -2.89 -1.15
N LEU A 17 1.04 -1.75 -1.82
CA LEU A 17 1.61 -1.66 -3.16
C LEU A 17 3.06 -2.18 -3.20
N LYS A 18 3.88 -1.91 -2.17
CA LYS A 18 5.23 -2.49 -2.01
C LYS A 18 5.20 -4.02 -1.91
N CYS A 19 4.11 -4.57 -1.36
CA CYS A 19 3.96 -6.01 -1.29
C CYS A 19 3.62 -6.62 -2.65
N LEU A 20 2.92 -5.89 -3.53
CA LEU A 20 2.46 -6.39 -4.82
C LEU A 20 3.52 -6.32 -5.94
N GLY A 21 4.45 -5.37 -5.88
CA GLY A 21 5.50 -5.23 -6.90
C GLY A 21 6.88 -4.86 -6.34
N GLU A 22 7.86 -4.73 -7.22
CA GLU A 22 9.21 -4.29 -6.85
C GLU A 22 9.30 -2.77 -6.96
N ILE A 23 9.54 -2.11 -5.83
CA ILE A 23 9.54 -0.66 -5.72
C ILE A 23 10.96 -0.08 -5.77
N ASN A 24 11.14 0.92 -6.63
CA ASN A 24 12.31 1.79 -6.61
C ASN A 24 12.26 2.74 -5.39
N LYS A 25 13.43 3.21 -4.96
CA LYS A 25 13.51 4.17 -3.84
C LYS A 25 12.58 5.36 -4.09
N PRO A 26 11.84 5.82 -3.06
CA PRO A 26 10.94 6.94 -3.24
C PRO A 26 11.71 8.22 -3.55
N GLU A 27 11.06 9.09 -4.32
CA GLU A 27 11.57 10.39 -4.72
C GLU A 27 10.59 11.49 -4.25
N ILE A 28 11.14 12.56 -3.65
CA ILE A 28 10.33 13.71 -3.26
C ILE A 28 10.24 14.63 -4.47
N ASN A 29 9.01 14.90 -4.92
CA ASN A 29 8.71 15.81 -6.00
C ASN A 29 8.13 17.10 -5.42
N GLU A 30 9.02 18.06 -5.13
CA GLU A 30 8.67 19.34 -4.52
C GLU A 30 7.77 20.20 -5.42
N GLU A 31 7.95 20.11 -6.74
CA GLU A 31 7.14 20.86 -7.72
C GLU A 31 5.68 20.41 -7.67
N MET A 32 5.47 19.10 -7.57
CA MET A 32 4.12 18.52 -7.51
C MET A 32 3.56 18.49 -6.08
N GLY A 33 4.37 18.71 -5.05
CA GLY A 33 3.97 18.48 -3.66
C GLY A 33 3.62 17.02 -3.43
N SER A 34 4.54 16.11 -3.78
CA SER A 34 4.27 14.68 -3.73
C SER A 34 5.50 13.85 -3.43
N ILE A 35 5.26 12.58 -3.09
CA ILE A 35 6.28 11.54 -3.00
C ILE A 35 5.94 10.49 -4.05
N ASP A 36 6.88 10.25 -4.95
CA ASP A 36 6.73 9.35 -6.07
C ASP A 36 7.42 8.02 -5.81
N TYR A 37 6.74 6.94 -6.19
CA TYR A 37 7.28 5.59 -6.20
C TYR A 37 7.12 5.04 -7.61
N VAL A 38 8.16 4.37 -8.09
CA VAL A 38 8.08 3.61 -9.33
C VAL A 38 8.06 2.12 -8.99
N ILE A 39 7.01 1.43 -9.41
CA ILE A 39 6.90 -0.03 -9.31
C ILE A 39 7.20 -0.64 -10.67
N ASN A 40 8.08 -1.64 -10.67
CA ASN A 40 8.26 -2.51 -11.83
C ASN A 40 7.58 -3.86 -11.55
N GLU A 41 6.66 -4.25 -12.42
CA GLU A 41 5.97 -5.54 -12.38
C GLU A 41 6.18 -6.26 -13.71
N GLY A 42 7.26 -7.05 -13.79
CA GLY A 42 7.72 -7.62 -15.05
C GLY A 42 8.17 -6.52 -16.00
N ASP A 43 7.48 -6.41 -17.13
CA ASP A 43 7.71 -5.45 -18.21
C ASP A 43 6.87 -4.16 -18.07
N LYS A 44 6.01 -4.07 -17.03
CA LYS A 44 5.25 -2.85 -16.71
C LYS A 44 6.01 -1.93 -15.75
N LYS A 45 5.97 -0.63 -16.03
CA LYS A 45 6.48 0.47 -15.21
C LYS A 45 5.32 1.34 -14.73
N LYS A 46 5.04 1.32 -13.43
CA LYS A 46 3.91 2.04 -12.81
C LYS A 46 4.39 3.16 -11.90
N LEU A 47 3.79 4.34 -12.03
CA LEU A 47 3.99 5.46 -11.10
C LEU A 47 2.94 5.41 -9.98
N ILE A 48 3.37 5.51 -8.72
CA ILE A 48 2.48 5.82 -7.60
C ILE A 48 2.89 7.19 -7.07
N ARG A 49 1.96 8.13 -7.11
CA ARG A 49 2.18 9.50 -6.66
C ARG A 49 1.38 9.77 -5.39
N ALA A 50 2.06 9.93 -4.27
CA ALA A 50 1.47 10.23 -2.99
C ALA A 50 1.44 11.76 -2.76
N MET A 51 0.27 12.38 -2.88
CA MET A 51 0.11 13.82 -2.69
C MET A 51 0.26 14.20 -1.23
N VAL A 52 1.18 15.12 -0.93
CA VAL A 52 1.47 15.56 0.43
C VAL A 52 1.63 17.07 0.56
N ASP A 53 1.34 17.61 1.74
CA ASP A 53 1.67 19.00 2.08
C ASP A 53 3.09 19.13 2.66
N GLU A 54 3.47 20.36 3.02
CA GLU A 54 4.78 20.69 3.61
C GLU A 54 5.08 19.92 4.91
N ASN A 55 4.05 19.40 5.58
CA ASN A 55 4.14 18.63 6.81
C ASN A 55 3.94 17.12 6.54
N GLN A 56 4.05 16.67 5.28
CA GLN A 56 3.86 15.29 4.85
C GLN A 56 2.46 14.70 5.14
N ASN A 57 1.45 15.56 5.35
CA ASN A 57 0.06 15.10 5.44
C ASN A 57 -0.55 14.94 4.05
N SER A 58 -1.53 14.04 3.94
CA SER A 58 -2.26 13.84 2.68
C SER A 58 -2.85 15.14 2.13
N ALA A 59 -2.51 15.46 0.87
CA ALA A 59 -2.97 16.66 0.17
C ALA A 59 -4.02 16.35 -0.91
N PRO A 60 -4.84 17.33 -1.33
CA PRO A 60 -5.74 17.19 -2.47
C PRO A 60 -5.00 17.05 -3.81
N ALA A 61 -5.57 16.30 -4.75
CA ALA A 61 -5.15 16.33 -6.15
C ALA A 61 -5.97 17.37 -6.93
N TYR A 62 -5.27 18.32 -7.57
CA TYR A 62 -5.87 19.38 -8.39
C TYR A 62 -5.68 19.10 -9.89
N VAL A 63 -6.43 19.81 -10.73
CA VAL A 63 -6.39 19.67 -12.21
C VAL A 63 -4.97 19.80 -12.75
N ASP A 64 -4.18 20.75 -12.26
CA ASP A 64 -2.83 20.99 -12.75
C ASP A 64 -1.90 19.81 -12.46
N THR A 65 -2.00 19.24 -11.24
CA THR A 65 -1.27 18.02 -10.85
C THR A 65 -1.67 16.82 -11.71
N ILE A 66 -2.97 16.64 -11.98
CA ILE A 66 -3.45 15.55 -12.85
C ILE A 66 -2.86 15.70 -14.25
N ARG A 67 -2.93 16.90 -14.84
CA ARG A 67 -2.40 17.15 -16.19
C ARG A 67 -0.89 16.95 -16.26
N ALA A 68 -0.16 17.42 -15.26
CA ALA A 68 1.28 17.21 -15.22
C ALA A 68 1.63 15.73 -15.11
N THR A 69 0.88 14.96 -14.30
CA THR A 69 1.05 13.50 -14.19
C THR A 69 0.77 12.81 -15.53
N ILE A 70 -0.26 13.23 -16.27
CA ILE A 70 -0.57 12.69 -17.61
C ILE A 70 0.59 12.95 -18.59
N ASN A 71 1.13 14.17 -18.61
CA ASN A 71 2.26 14.49 -19.47
C ASN A 71 3.49 13.63 -19.13
N GLU A 72 3.76 13.45 -17.83
CA GLU A 72 4.87 12.64 -17.34
C GLU A 72 4.70 11.15 -17.70
N LEU A 73 3.47 10.62 -17.66
CA LEU A 73 3.19 9.25 -18.12
C LEU A 73 3.68 9.04 -19.56
N GLU A 74 3.41 10.00 -20.44
CA GLU A 74 3.79 9.96 -21.85
C GLU A 74 5.30 10.15 -22.05
N GLU A 75 5.88 11.16 -21.40
CA GLU A 75 7.30 11.52 -21.54
C GLU A 75 8.24 10.44 -21.00
N GLU A 76 7.94 9.93 -19.80
CA GLU A 76 8.75 8.94 -19.09
C GLU A 76 8.34 7.48 -19.37
N LYS A 77 7.36 7.30 -20.28
CA LYS A 77 6.85 6.01 -20.76
C LYS A 77 6.43 5.10 -19.62
N TYR A 78 5.65 5.62 -18.69
CA TYR A 78 4.97 4.82 -17.68
C TYR A 78 3.74 4.15 -18.31
N ASP A 79 3.49 2.90 -17.96
CA ASP A 79 2.32 2.17 -18.44
C ASP A 79 1.04 2.63 -17.72
N GLU A 80 1.15 2.91 -16.41
CA GLU A 80 0.03 3.27 -15.54
C GLU A 80 0.51 4.24 -14.44
N ALA A 81 -0.40 5.10 -13.95
CA ALA A 81 -0.21 5.87 -12.72
C ALA A 81 -1.36 5.68 -11.73
N LEU A 82 -1.01 5.81 -10.45
CA LEU A 82 -1.93 5.76 -9.33
C LEU A 82 -1.65 6.91 -8.38
N ILE A 83 -2.59 7.85 -8.23
CA ILE A 83 -2.43 8.99 -7.34
C ILE A 83 -3.12 8.72 -6.01
N LEU A 84 -2.38 8.80 -4.91
CA LEU A 84 -2.92 8.79 -3.55
C LEU A 84 -3.16 10.24 -3.12
N SER A 85 -4.41 10.61 -2.84
CA SER A 85 -4.73 11.98 -2.40
C SER A 85 -5.84 12.03 -1.36
N LYS A 86 -5.89 13.10 -0.57
CA LYS A 86 -6.93 13.30 0.45
C LYS A 86 -8.32 13.42 -0.16
N ARG A 87 -8.39 14.06 -1.32
CA ARG A 87 -9.58 14.30 -2.13
C ARG A 87 -9.17 14.67 -3.54
N ILE A 88 -10.09 14.51 -4.47
CA ILE A 88 -9.99 14.99 -5.84
C ILE A 88 -11.10 16.02 -6.11
N THR A 89 -10.85 17.01 -6.95
CA THR A 89 -11.89 17.94 -7.41
C THR A 89 -12.70 17.31 -8.54
N ASP A 90 -13.97 17.70 -8.71
CA ASP A 90 -14.82 17.13 -9.77
C ASP A 90 -14.20 17.32 -11.17
N SER A 91 -13.62 18.49 -11.44
CA SER A 91 -12.93 18.75 -12.71
C SER A 91 -11.68 17.90 -12.90
N ALA A 92 -10.94 17.58 -11.84
CA ALA A 92 -9.80 16.67 -11.91
C ALA A 92 -10.26 15.23 -12.13
N HIS A 93 -11.36 14.82 -11.47
CA HIS A 93 -11.97 13.52 -11.66
C HIS A 93 -12.48 13.31 -13.09
N ASP A 94 -13.10 14.33 -13.70
CA ASP A 94 -13.54 14.28 -15.10
C ASP A 94 -12.37 14.06 -16.07
N ILE A 95 -11.17 14.58 -15.76
CA ILE A 95 -9.96 14.33 -16.56
C ILE A 95 -9.47 12.90 -16.35
N VAL A 96 -9.39 12.44 -15.10
CA VAL A 96 -8.94 11.08 -14.75
C VAL A 96 -9.81 10.03 -15.44
N THR A 97 -11.13 10.18 -15.41
CA THR A 97 -12.07 9.22 -16.03
C THR A 97 -11.98 9.14 -17.56
N GLN A 98 -11.24 10.05 -18.21
CA GLN A 98 -10.94 10.01 -19.64
C GLN A 98 -9.62 9.29 -19.95
N GLN A 99 -8.88 8.85 -18.92
CA GLN A 99 -7.60 8.17 -19.04
C GLN A 99 -7.74 6.70 -18.61
N ASP A 100 -7.36 5.77 -19.49
CA ASP A 100 -7.42 4.33 -19.18
C ASP A 100 -6.27 3.87 -18.26
N ASN A 101 -5.22 4.68 -18.13
CA ASN A 101 -3.98 4.35 -17.43
C ASN A 101 -3.68 5.26 -16.22
N LEU A 102 -4.68 6.00 -15.73
CA LEU A 102 -4.53 6.84 -14.55
C LEU A 102 -5.70 6.61 -13.59
N ASP A 103 -5.37 6.22 -12.37
CA ASP A 103 -6.32 6.05 -11.28
C ASP A 103 -6.01 6.99 -10.12
N VAL A 104 -7.04 7.31 -9.32
CA VAL A 104 -6.89 8.09 -8.08
C VAL A 104 -7.57 7.38 -6.92
N ILE A 105 -6.86 7.32 -5.79
CA ILE A 105 -7.32 6.73 -4.55
C ILE A 105 -7.47 7.85 -3.54
N THR A 106 -8.61 7.85 -2.87
CA THR A 106 -8.88 8.71 -1.71
C THR A 106 -9.29 7.84 -0.53
N PRO A 107 -9.30 8.35 0.72
CA PRO A 107 -9.79 7.61 1.88
C PRO A 107 -11.22 7.07 1.72
N LYS A 108 -12.02 7.71 0.84
CA LYS A 108 -13.40 7.31 0.56
C LYS A 108 -13.50 6.19 -0.48
N MET A 109 -12.45 5.97 -1.28
CA MET A 109 -12.40 4.98 -2.36
C MET A 109 -11.74 3.69 -1.88
N LYS A 110 -12.45 2.92 -1.06
CA LYS A 110 -11.91 1.78 -0.30
C LYS A 110 -11.68 0.47 -1.10
N HIS A 111 -11.88 0.45 -2.42
CA HIS A 111 -12.14 -0.84 -3.10
C HIS A 111 -11.37 -1.12 -4.39
N ILE A 112 -10.24 -0.47 -4.63
CA ILE A 112 -9.46 -0.68 -5.86
C ILE A 112 -8.74 -2.05 -5.91
N PHE A 113 -8.22 -2.56 -4.78
CA PHE A 113 -7.46 -3.82 -4.78
C PHE A 113 -8.39 -5.01 -4.70
N SER A 114 -8.19 -6.05 -5.51
CA SER A 114 -8.92 -7.31 -5.38
C SER A 114 -8.63 -8.00 -4.04
N LEU A 115 -9.53 -8.88 -3.63
CA LEU A 115 -9.36 -9.67 -2.41
C LEU A 115 -8.09 -10.54 -2.46
N VAL A 116 -7.73 -11.02 -3.65
CA VAL A 116 -6.53 -11.84 -3.86
C VAL A 116 -5.26 -11.02 -3.67
N GLU A 117 -5.23 -9.78 -4.17
CA GLU A 117 -4.10 -8.87 -3.98
C GLU A 117 -3.89 -8.56 -2.50
N VAL A 118 -4.95 -8.18 -1.78
CA VAL A 118 -4.85 -7.87 -0.34
C VAL A 118 -4.36 -9.10 0.45
N LEU A 119 -4.91 -10.29 0.17
CA LEU A 119 -4.46 -11.52 0.83
C LEU A 119 -3.00 -11.86 0.51
N SER A 120 -2.57 -11.70 -0.74
CA SER A 120 -1.18 -11.91 -1.15
C SER A 120 -0.24 -10.96 -0.40
N ALA A 121 -0.62 -9.67 -0.30
CA ALA A 121 0.15 -8.67 0.43
C ALA A 121 0.26 -9.02 1.93
N ILE A 122 -0.83 -9.43 2.58
CA ILE A 122 -0.82 -9.92 3.97
C ILE A 122 0.13 -11.10 4.12
N GLN A 123 0.10 -12.07 3.21
CA GLN A 123 0.96 -13.25 3.28
C GLN A 123 2.44 -12.91 3.10
N LYS A 124 2.77 -11.94 2.23
CA LYS A 124 4.14 -11.45 2.07
C LYS A 124 4.61 -10.72 3.34
N LYS A 125 3.85 -9.72 3.79
CA LYS A 125 4.15 -8.95 5.00
C LYS A 125 4.29 -9.83 6.24
N THR A 126 3.44 -10.86 6.37
CA THR A 126 3.53 -11.87 7.43
C THR A 126 4.89 -12.59 7.40
N ARG A 127 5.36 -13.02 6.23
CA ARG A 127 6.65 -13.71 6.09
C ARG A 127 7.80 -12.79 6.47
N ASP A 128 7.77 -11.54 6.00
CA ASP A 128 8.79 -10.53 6.30
C ASP A 128 8.86 -10.27 7.82
N LEU A 129 7.71 -10.07 8.47
CA LEU A 129 7.62 -9.91 9.91
C LEU A 129 8.07 -11.15 10.69
N CYS A 130 7.81 -12.36 10.18
CA CYS A 130 8.34 -13.58 10.79
C CYS A 130 9.87 -13.65 10.68
N VAL A 131 10.46 -13.22 9.56
CA VAL A 131 11.93 -13.12 9.42
C VAL A 131 12.49 -12.10 10.41
N ILE A 132 11.89 -10.91 10.51
CA ILE A 132 12.32 -9.87 11.45
C ILE A 132 12.23 -10.37 12.90
N LYS A 133 11.06 -10.89 13.30
CA LYS A 133 10.80 -11.27 14.71
C LYS A 133 11.45 -12.59 15.13
N CYS A 134 11.54 -13.56 14.23
CA CYS A 134 11.90 -14.94 14.56
C CYS A 134 13.14 -15.45 13.81
N GLY A 135 13.74 -14.64 12.93
CA GLY A 135 14.90 -15.00 12.12
C GLY A 135 14.59 -15.85 10.88
N LYS A 136 13.36 -16.36 10.75
CA LYS A 136 12.89 -17.10 9.57
C LYS A 136 11.36 -17.12 9.46
N ALA A 137 10.85 -17.21 8.24
CA ALA A 137 9.44 -17.53 8.01
C ALA A 137 9.17 -19.02 8.27
N PRO A 138 8.03 -19.40 8.87
CA PRO A 138 7.64 -20.79 9.03
C PRO A 138 7.28 -21.42 7.67
N GLU A 139 7.72 -22.66 7.42
CA GLU A 139 7.35 -23.43 6.22
C GLU A 139 6.09 -24.27 6.46
N THR A 140 5.91 -24.68 7.72
CA THR A 140 4.78 -25.49 8.19
C THR A 140 4.05 -24.78 9.33
N ARG A 141 2.84 -25.26 9.67
CA ARG A 141 2.08 -24.66 10.78
C ARG A 141 2.77 -24.89 12.11
N GLU A 142 3.46 -26.01 12.24
CA GLU A 142 4.16 -26.52 13.42
C GLU A 142 5.46 -25.76 13.72
N ASP A 143 6.09 -25.17 12.69
CA ASP A 143 7.29 -24.32 12.87
C ASP A 143 7.02 -23.09 13.74
N CYS A 144 5.77 -22.60 13.74
CA CYS A 144 5.37 -21.44 14.52
C CYS A 144 4.80 -21.86 15.87
N GLN A 145 5.55 -21.59 16.94
CA GLN A 145 5.09 -21.80 18.32
C GLN A 145 4.15 -20.70 18.84
N GLY A 146 3.77 -19.76 17.96
CA GLY A 146 2.90 -18.61 18.25
C GLY A 146 1.44 -18.97 18.53
N LYS A 147 1.07 -20.25 18.46
CA LYS A 147 -0.28 -20.76 18.76
C LYS A 147 -0.20 -22.00 19.64
N LYS A 148 -0.88 -21.97 20.79
CA LYS A 148 -0.95 -23.10 21.74
C LYS A 148 -2.42 -23.49 21.93
N GLY A 149 -2.82 -24.59 21.30
CA GLY A 149 -4.23 -25.01 21.28
C GLY A 149 -5.11 -23.95 20.62
N ARG A 150 -6.02 -23.34 21.40
CA ARG A 150 -6.94 -22.29 20.94
C ARG A 150 -6.43 -20.87 21.21
N THR A 151 -5.28 -20.71 21.86
CA THR A 151 -4.75 -19.42 22.28
C THR A 151 -3.59 -19.00 21.38
N TYR A 152 -3.59 -17.74 20.93
CA TYR A 152 -2.46 -17.14 20.24
C TYR A 152 -1.55 -16.43 21.23
N THR A 153 -0.24 -16.58 21.02
CA THR A 153 0.83 -15.88 21.75
C THR A 153 1.65 -14.99 20.81
N CYS A 154 1.34 -15.00 19.51
CA CYS A 154 1.96 -14.17 18.49
C CYS A 154 0.88 -13.50 17.64
N ASP A 155 0.86 -12.17 17.63
CA ASP A 155 -0.14 -11.40 16.86
C ASP A 155 0.01 -11.56 15.36
N ILE A 156 1.25 -11.63 14.83
CA ILE A 156 1.49 -11.93 13.41
C ILE A 156 0.81 -13.24 13.01
N ARG A 157 0.91 -14.28 13.87
CA ARG A 157 0.28 -15.57 13.60
C ARG A 157 -1.25 -15.50 13.67
N ARG A 158 -1.79 -14.75 14.64
CA ARG A 158 -3.24 -14.53 14.78
C ARG A 158 -3.79 -13.86 13.53
N ILE A 159 -3.23 -12.72 13.13
CA ILE A 159 -3.67 -11.95 11.97
C ILE A 159 -3.56 -12.79 10.68
N SER A 160 -2.47 -13.54 10.50
CA SER A 160 -2.32 -14.42 9.33
C SER A 160 -3.37 -15.54 9.26
N ASP A 161 -3.68 -16.19 10.38
CA ASP A 161 -4.72 -17.23 10.44
C ASP A 161 -6.11 -16.60 10.17
N ASP A 162 -6.39 -15.43 10.75
CA ASP A 162 -7.67 -14.71 10.62
C ASP A 162 -7.88 -14.18 9.19
N ALA A 163 -6.85 -13.63 8.54
CA ALA A 163 -6.92 -13.12 7.18
C ALA A 163 -7.35 -14.20 6.17
N THR A 164 -6.91 -15.45 6.36
CA THR A 164 -7.35 -16.57 5.50
C THR A 164 -8.87 -16.80 5.62
N PHE A 165 -9.40 -16.68 6.84
CA PHE A 165 -10.83 -16.77 7.09
C PHE A 165 -11.59 -15.56 6.52
N HIS A 166 -11.12 -14.33 6.76
CA HIS A 166 -11.72 -13.11 6.23
C HIS A 166 -11.77 -13.09 4.71
N ALA A 167 -10.71 -13.57 4.05
CA ALA A 167 -10.66 -13.79 2.61
C ALA A 167 -11.75 -14.77 2.14
N THR A 168 -11.92 -15.90 2.83
CA THR A 168 -12.95 -16.90 2.53
C THR A 168 -14.36 -16.30 2.65
N MET A 169 -14.57 -15.46 3.66
CA MET A 169 -15.84 -14.78 3.91
C MET A 169 -16.06 -13.55 3.01
N LYS A 170 -15.10 -13.19 2.17
CA LYS A 170 -15.10 -12.00 1.30
C LYS A 170 -15.21 -10.68 2.08
N TRP A 171 -14.68 -10.64 3.29
CA TRP A 171 -14.69 -9.45 4.15
C TRP A 171 -13.50 -8.54 3.83
N LYS A 172 -13.61 -7.84 2.70
CA LYS A 172 -12.54 -7.02 2.14
C LYS A 172 -12.07 -5.91 3.08
N ASP A 173 -12.99 -5.20 3.74
CA ASP A 173 -12.62 -4.12 4.67
C ASP A 173 -11.83 -4.66 5.86
N VAL A 174 -12.21 -5.83 6.39
CA VAL A 174 -11.51 -6.48 7.50
C VAL A 174 -10.12 -6.97 7.07
N LEU A 175 -9.96 -7.41 5.83
CA LEU A 175 -8.64 -7.74 5.28
C LEU A 175 -7.71 -6.53 5.20
N PHE A 176 -8.22 -5.34 4.86
CA PHE A 176 -7.40 -4.13 4.94
C PHE A 176 -6.98 -3.82 6.36
N GLU A 177 -7.89 -3.98 7.33
CA GLU A 177 -7.56 -3.84 8.76
C GLU A 177 -6.49 -4.85 9.19
N ASP A 178 -6.58 -6.11 8.75
CA ASP A 178 -5.53 -7.12 8.99
C ASP A 178 -4.17 -6.65 8.45
N PHE A 179 -4.13 -6.14 7.22
CA PHE A 179 -2.89 -5.61 6.64
C PHE A 179 -2.35 -4.40 7.41
N TYR A 180 -3.23 -3.49 7.82
CA TYR A 180 -2.86 -2.29 8.58
C TYR A 180 -2.29 -2.66 9.94
N ASN A 181 -2.87 -3.67 10.61
CA ASN A 181 -2.38 -4.20 11.87
C ASN A 181 -0.98 -4.85 11.71
N LEU A 182 -0.69 -5.52 10.60
CA LEU A 182 0.66 -6.01 10.32
C LEU A 182 1.66 -4.86 10.13
N CYS A 183 1.28 -3.79 9.43
CA CYS A 183 2.13 -2.61 9.29
C CYS A 183 2.41 -1.93 10.63
N ALA A 184 1.42 -1.88 11.53
CA ALA A 184 1.63 -1.37 12.89
C ALA A 184 2.64 -2.21 13.68
N ILE A 185 2.56 -3.54 13.59
CA ILE A 185 3.53 -4.45 14.23
C ILE A 185 4.95 -4.22 13.69
N GLU A 186 5.12 -3.98 12.39
CA GLU A 186 6.43 -3.67 11.81
C GLU A 186 7.07 -2.45 12.48
N LYS A 187 6.32 -1.35 12.56
CA LYS A 187 6.79 -0.11 13.22
C LYS A 187 7.19 -0.36 14.67
N GLU A 188 6.43 -1.19 15.40
CA GLU A 188 6.77 -1.58 16.77
C GLU A 188 8.07 -2.39 16.85
N LEU A 189 8.39 -3.20 15.85
CA LEU A 189 9.62 -3.99 15.80
C LEU A 189 10.84 -3.19 15.38
N GLU A 190 10.70 -2.15 14.55
CA GLU A 190 11.80 -1.29 14.10
C GLU A 190 12.29 -0.31 15.18
N VAL A 191 11.43 0.02 16.14
CA VAL A 191 11.76 0.92 17.27
C VAL A 191 12.51 0.20 18.41
N ASN A 192 12.60 -1.14 18.38
CA ASN A 192 13.23 -1.98 19.42
C ASN A 192 14.53 -2.64 18.95
#